data_AF-U4VCS2-F1
#
_entry.id   AF-U4VCS2-F1
#
_cell.length_a   1.000
_cell.length_b   1.000
_cell.length_c   1.000
_cell.angle_alpha   90.00
_cell.angle_beta   90.00
_cell.angle_gamma   90.00
#
_symmetry.space_group_name_H-M   'P 1'
#
loop_
_entity.id
_entity.type
_entity.pdbx_description
1 polymer ?
#
loop_
_entity_poly.entity_id
_entity_poly.type
_entity_poly.pdbx_seq_one_letter_code
_entity_poly.pdbx_strand_id
1 'polypeptide(L)'
;MIGATSLIQDRLDHLRHDDPQGHDALLIHCARALADAHAAGLCHGRPHPRDFFEKNGMAGFLDFEEEPETVMPLAAAQARDVWLLFFQITAQARLAETPQQAFAVYRTVAPAAVLPELKKIVGFFRFTIAPLRLFRRIFLGGDGRRLLQAMEFFDANLDASHQSGQRE
;
A
#
# COMPACT_ATOMS: atom_id res chain seq x y z
N MET A 1 24.74 14.52 -14.88
CA MET A 1 24.17 13.29 -15.46
C MET A 1 22.66 13.36 -15.29
N ILE A 2 21.89 13.30 -16.38
CA ILE A 2 20.42 13.18 -16.30
C ILE A 2 20.17 11.69 -16.06
N GLY A 3 19.79 11.29 -14.84
CA GLY A 3 19.45 9.89 -14.56
C GLY A 3 18.28 9.44 -15.43
N ALA A 4 18.35 8.20 -15.93
CA ALA A 4 17.27 7.62 -16.70
C ALA A 4 16.00 7.53 -15.85
N THR A 5 14.86 7.93 -16.42
CA THR A 5 13.55 7.70 -15.81
C THR A 5 13.14 6.25 -16.10
N SER A 6 12.73 5.51 -15.07
CA SER A 6 12.26 4.14 -15.20
C SER A 6 10.94 3.95 -14.45
N LEU A 7 10.00 3.19 -15.03
CA LEU A 7 8.82 2.74 -14.30
C LEU A 7 9.25 1.81 -13.17
N ILE A 8 8.62 1.96 -12.00
CA ILE A 8 8.99 1.12 -10.85
C ILE A 8 8.58 -0.33 -11.11
N GLN A 9 7.45 -0.60 -11.77
CA GLN A 9 7.06 -1.98 -12.11
C GLN A 9 8.10 -2.70 -12.97
N ASP A 10 8.64 -2.04 -13.99
CA ASP A 10 9.68 -2.65 -14.85
C ASP A 10 10.91 -3.01 -14.01
N ARG A 11 11.29 -2.17 -13.04
CA ARG A 11 12.41 -2.46 -12.14
C ARG A 11 12.10 -3.59 -11.16
N LEU A 12 10.88 -3.65 -10.62
CA LEU A 12 10.45 -4.77 -9.79
C LEU A 12 10.55 -6.08 -10.59
N ASP A 13 10.04 -6.11 -11.82
CA ASP A 13 10.06 -7.31 -12.65
C ASP A 13 11.49 -7.81 -12.92
N HIS A 14 12.44 -6.90 -13.18
CA HIS A 14 13.86 -7.24 -13.33
C HIS A 14 14.51 -7.76 -12.03
N LEU A 15 14.23 -7.15 -10.88
CA LEU A 15 14.88 -7.50 -9.61
C LEU A 15 14.27 -8.74 -8.95
N ARG A 16 13.07 -9.14 -9.34
CA ARG A 16 12.23 -10.16 -8.68
C ARG A 16 12.96 -11.48 -8.36
N HIS A 17 13.86 -11.91 -9.24
CA HIS A 17 14.57 -13.18 -9.14
C HIS A 17 16.02 -13.02 -8.65
N ASP A 18 16.68 -11.93 -9.04
CA ASP A 18 18.12 -11.76 -8.87
C ASP A 18 18.48 -10.96 -7.61
N ASP A 19 17.61 -10.04 -7.19
CA ASP A 19 17.81 -9.20 -6.01
C ASP A 19 16.50 -8.96 -5.25
N PRO A 20 16.07 -9.93 -4.41
CA PRO A 20 14.88 -9.79 -3.57
C PRO A 20 14.94 -8.60 -2.61
N GLN A 21 16.13 -8.20 -2.16
CA GLN A 21 16.29 -7.07 -1.24
C GLN A 21 16.06 -5.75 -1.97
N GLY A 22 16.68 -5.55 -3.14
CA GLY A 22 16.45 -4.38 -3.98
C GLY A 22 15.02 -4.30 -4.50
N HIS A 23 14.41 -5.43 -4.84
CA HIS A 23 12.99 -5.51 -5.20
C HIS A 23 12.10 -4.96 -4.06
N ASP A 24 12.27 -5.48 -2.85
CA ASP A 24 11.41 -5.09 -1.73
C ASP A 24 11.71 -3.69 -1.21
N ALA A 25 12.96 -3.21 -1.35
CA ALA A 25 13.30 -1.82 -1.11
C ALA A 25 12.53 -0.85 -2.02
N LEU A 26 12.25 -1.22 -3.28
CA LEU A 26 11.40 -0.43 -4.17
C LEU A 26 9.93 -0.40 -3.73
N LEU A 27 9.40 -1.51 -3.21
CA LEU A 27 8.04 -1.52 -2.65
C LEU A 27 7.92 -0.59 -1.43
N ILE A 28 8.93 -0.58 -0.56
CA ILE A 28 9.01 0.35 0.59
C ILE A 28 9.13 1.80 0.09
N HIS A 29 9.90 2.04 -0.98
CA HIS A 29 10.03 3.35 -1.61
C HIS A 29 8.70 3.89 -2.14
N CYS A 30 7.87 3.04 -2.76
CA CYS A 30 6.51 3.43 -3.16
C CYS A 30 5.66 3.87 -1.96
N ALA A 31 5.72 3.13 -0.85
CA ALA A 31 4.98 3.49 0.37
C ALA A 31 5.45 4.82 0.96
N ARG A 32 6.76 5.10 0.90
CA ARG A 32 7.31 6.40 1.30
C ARG A 32 6.79 7.53 0.43
N ALA A 33 6.88 7.38 -0.89
CA ALA A 33 6.44 8.40 -1.83
C ALA A 33 4.95 8.70 -1.69
N LEU A 34 4.11 7.68 -1.49
CA LEU A 34 2.68 7.86 -1.23
C LEU A 34 2.44 8.64 0.08
N ALA A 35 3.19 8.34 1.15
CA ALA A 35 3.09 9.09 2.41
C ALA A 35 3.44 10.57 2.23
N ASP A 36 4.50 10.86 1.46
CA ASP A 36 4.92 12.24 1.17
C ASP A 36 3.85 12.99 0.36
N ALA A 37 3.24 12.35 -0.63
CA ALA A 37 2.11 12.92 -1.37
C ALA A 37 0.90 13.20 -0.45
N HIS A 38 0.57 12.26 0.43
CA HIS A 38 -0.54 12.43 1.37
C HIS A 38 -0.29 13.55 2.37
N ALA A 39 0.95 13.69 2.86
CA ALA A 39 1.36 14.77 3.74
C ALA A 39 1.29 16.15 3.05
N ALA A 40 1.47 16.19 1.73
CA ALA A 40 1.26 17.39 0.92
C ALA A 40 -0.24 17.68 0.63
N GLY A 41 -1.17 16.89 1.17
CA GLY A 41 -2.61 17.08 0.97
C GLY A 41 -3.14 16.52 -0.35
N LEU A 42 -2.40 15.61 -0.98
CA LEU A 42 -2.79 14.98 -2.24
C LEU A 42 -3.32 13.55 -2.01
N CYS A 43 -4.09 13.05 -2.96
CA CYS A 43 -4.34 11.63 -3.18
C CYS A 43 -4.06 11.31 -4.66
N HIS A 44 -3.91 10.03 -4.97
CA HIS A 44 -3.64 9.51 -6.30
C HIS A 44 -4.87 8.83 -6.92
N GLY A 45 -5.68 8.15 -6.11
CA GLY A 45 -6.80 7.33 -6.56
C GLY A 45 -6.39 5.88 -6.87
N ARG A 46 -5.27 5.66 -7.56
CA ARG A 46 -4.81 4.30 -7.91
C ARG A 46 -3.29 4.14 -7.83
N PRO A 47 -2.69 4.17 -6.63
CA PRO A 47 -1.23 4.11 -6.47
C PRO A 47 -0.70 2.67 -6.60
N HIS A 48 -0.79 2.04 -7.77
CA HIS A 48 -0.12 0.77 -8.05
C HIS A 48 1.34 1.02 -8.46
N PRO A 49 2.32 0.13 -8.16
CA PRO A 49 3.73 0.35 -8.55
C PRO A 49 3.97 0.65 -10.03
N ARG A 50 3.10 0.20 -10.94
CA ARG A 50 3.13 0.55 -12.37
C ARG A 50 2.82 2.02 -12.68
N ASP A 51 2.12 2.68 -11.77
CA ASP A 51 1.73 4.09 -11.82
C ASP A 51 2.81 4.97 -11.12
N PHE A 52 3.97 4.39 -10.78
CA PHE A 52 5.13 5.12 -10.25
C PHE A 52 6.29 5.07 -11.25
N PHE A 53 7.06 6.16 -11.26
CA PHE A 53 8.38 6.19 -11.89
C PHE A 53 9.43 6.60 -10.86
N GLU A 54 10.68 6.24 -11.11
CA GLU A 54 11.83 6.77 -10.39
C GLU A 54 12.71 7.59 -11.33
N LYS A 55 13.17 8.74 -10.84
CA LYS A 55 14.17 9.56 -11.51
C LYS A 55 15.13 10.12 -10.46
N ASN A 56 16.43 9.84 -10.63
CA ASN A 56 17.47 10.27 -9.68
C ASN A 56 17.19 9.83 -8.23
N GLY A 57 16.67 8.60 -8.02
CA GLY A 57 16.33 8.07 -6.69
C GLY A 57 15.04 8.64 -6.08
N MET A 58 14.40 9.61 -6.74
CA MET A 58 13.11 10.16 -6.31
C MET A 58 11.98 9.45 -7.04
N ALA A 59 11.00 8.96 -6.30
CA ALA A 59 9.76 8.46 -6.88
C ALA A 59 8.82 9.60 -7.25
N GLY A 60 8.14 9.44 -8.37
CA GLY A 60 7.02 10.26 -8.81
C GLY A 60 5.88 9.38 -9.30
N PHE A 61 4.77 10.02 -9.69
CA PHE A 61 3.50 9.36 -10.01
C PHE A 61 3.07 9.66 -11.43
N LEU A 62 2.29 8.74 -11.99
CA LEU A 62 1.65 8.83 -13.30
C LEU A 62 0.15 8.50 -13.13
N ASP A 63 -0.66 8.79 -14.15
CA ASP A 63 -2.05 8.32 -14.23
C ASP A 63 -2.95 8.79 -13.06
N PHE A 64 -3.19 10.10 -12.99
CA PHE A 64 -4.11 10.76 -12.05
C PHE A 64 -5.55 10.87 -12.61
N GLU A 65 -6.03 9.85 -13.31
CA GLU A 65 -7.36 9.92 -13.94
C GLU A 65 -8.51 9.73 -12.93
N GLU A 66 -8.23 9.20 -11.74
CA GLU A 66 -9.22 9.04 -10.68
C GLU A 66 -9.19 10.24 -9.72
N GLU A 67 -10.37 10.84 -9.47
CA GLU A 67 -10.54 11.96 -8.54
C GLU A 67 -11.45 11.53 -7.37
N PRO A 68 -11.06 10.56 -6.52
CA PRO A 68 -11.90 10.06 -5.43
C PRO A 68 -12.37 11.16 -4.48
N GLU A 69 -11.56 12.20 -4.27
CA GLU A 69 -11.86 13.35 -3.42
C GLU A 69 -13.09 14.16 -3.88
N THR A 70 -13.54 13.99 -5.13
CA THR A 70 -14.78 14.62 -5.63
C THR A 70 -16.04 14.00 -5.02
N VAL A 71 -15.95 12.77 -4.53
CA VAL A 71 -17.08 11.99 -4.00
C VAL A 71 -16.88 11.49 -2.56
N MET A 72 -15.70 11.74 -1.97
CA MET A 72 -15.42 11.42 -0.56
C MET A 72 -14.41 12.40 0.06
N PRO A 73 -14.37 12.53 1.40
CA PRO A 73 -13.35 13.35 2.06
C PRO A 73 -11.93 12.90 1.73
N LEU A 74 -10.98 13.84 1.64
CA LEU A 74 -9.57 13.56 1.30
C LEU A 74 -8.95 12.45 2.16
N ALA A 75 -9.21 12.44 3.48
CA ALA A 75 -8.68 11.39 4.36
C ALA A 75 -9.18 9.98 3.99
N ALA A 76 -10.42 9.86 3.49
CA ALA A 76 -10.98 8.61 3.00
C ALA A 76 -10.38 8.22 1.64
N ALA A 77 -10.17 9.19 0.73
CA ALA A 77 -9.46 8.98 -0.52
C ALA A 77 -8.03 8.48 -0.30
N GLN A 78 -7.27 9.13 0.59
CA GLN A 78 -5.94 8.71 1.00
C GLN A 78 -5.94 7.32 1.68
N ALA A 79 -6.97 6.99 2.46
CA ALA A 79 -7.10 5.66 3.03
C ALA A 79 -7.33 4.57 1.97
N ARG A 80 -8.12 4.87 0.94
CA ARG A 80 -8.30 4.00 -0.23
C ARG A 80 -6.97 3.77 -0.96
N ASP A 81 -6.18 4.83 -1.15
CA ASP A 81 -4.86 4.74 -1.77
C ASP A 81 -3.92 3.80 -1.01
N VAL A 82 -3.87 3.91 0.32
CA VAL A 82 -3.08 2.99 1.16
C VAL A 82 -3.57 1.56 0.98
N TRP A 83 -4.89 1.34 1.04
CA TRP A 83 -5.46 0.01 0.87
C TRP A 83 -5.11 -0.61 -0.49
N LEU A 84 -5.19 0.17 -1.57
CA LEU A 84 -4.86 -0.26 -2.94
C LEU A 84 -3.36 -0.54 -3.12
N LEU A 85 -2.49 0.33 -2.64
CA LEU A 85 -1.05 0.10 -2.72
C LEU A 85 -0.65 -1.17 -1.94
N PHE A 86 -1.23 -1.39 -0.76
CA PHE A 86 -0.90 -2.57 0.05
C PHE A 86 -1.42 -3.89 -0.53
N PHE A 87 -2.44 -3.88 -1.39
CA PHE A 87 -2.72 -5.05 -2.23
C PHE A 87 -1.54 -5.42 -3.12
N GLN A 88 -0.87 -4.42 -3.68
CA GLN A 88 0.28 -4.66 -4.54
C GLN A 88 1.50 -5.06 -3.72
N ILE A 89 1.79 -4.36 -2.61
CA ILE A 89 2.94 -4.67 -1.76
C ILE A 89 2.84 -6.09 -1.19
N THR A 90 1.72 -6.46 -0.58
CA THR A 90 1.56 -7.81 -0.01
C THR A 90 1.61 -8.92 -1.07
N ALA A 91 1.14 -8.65 -2.28
CA ALA A 91 1.16 -9.62 -3.37
C ALA A 91 2.54 -9.80 -4.02
N GLN A 92 3.34 -8.73 -4.05
CA GLN A 92 4.61 -8.69 -4.77
C GLN A 92 5.82 -8.94 -3.87
N ALA A 93 5.71 -8.65 -2.56
CA ALA A 93 6.80 -8.80 -1.60
C ALA A 93 7.49 -10.17 -1.69
N ARG A 94 8.83 -10.14 -1.62
CA ARG A 94 9.69 -11.32 -1.65
C ARG A 94 10.16 -11.70 -0.26
N LEU A 95 10.21 -10.73 0.66
CA LEU A 95 10.57 -10.87 2.06
C LEU A 95 9.32 -10.70 2.93
N ALA A 96 9.24 -11.46 4.02
CA ALA A 96 8.04 -11.54 4.86
C ALA A 96 7.79 -10.23 5.64
N GLU A 97 8.85 -9.50 5.96
CA GLU A 97 8.85 -8.26 6.73
C GLU A 97 8.49 -7.01 5.90
N THR A 98 8.57 -7.09 4.58
CA THR A 98 8.43 -5.94 3.67
C THR A 98 7.12 -5.19 3.83
N PRO A 99 5.94 -5.84 3.89
CA PRO A 99 4.69 -5.12 4.14
C PRO A 99 4.72 -4.33 5.45
N GLN A 100 5.29 -4.91 6.52
CA GLN A 100 5.38 -4.24 7.81
C GLN A 100 6.32 -3.04 7.77
N GLN A 101 7.48 -3.18 7.11
CA GLN A 101 8.44 -2.10 6.94
C GLN A 101 7.85 -0.96 6.08
N ALA A 102 7.19 -1.30 4.97
CA ALA A 102 6.52 -0.34 4.12
C ALA A 102 5.43 0.44 4.89
N PHE A 103 4.65 -0.25 5.73
CA PHE A 103 3.62 0.39 6.53
C PHE A 103 4.19 1.28 7.63
N ALA A 104 5.26 0.82 8.29
CA ALA A 104 5.98 1.62 9.27
C ALA A 104 6.50 2.91 8.63
N VAL A 105 7.15 2.82 7.47
CA VAL A 105 7.64 3.97 6.71
C VAL A 105 6.49 4.91 6.34
N TYR A 106 5.38 4.38 5.80
CA TYR A 106 4.22 5.19 5.47
C TYR A 106 3.71 5.99 6.69
N ARG A 107 3.59 5.33 7.85
CA ARG A 107 3.08 5.94 9.09
C ARG A 107 3.97 7.04 9.66
N THR A 108 5.25 7.11 9.30
CA THR A 108 6.14 8.15 9.84
C THR A 108 5.76 9.56 9.39
N VAL A 109 5.09 9.70 8.25
CA VAL A 109 4.78 11.01 7.64
C VAL A 109 3.31 11.15 7.26
N ALA A 110 2.57 10.05 7.16
CA ALA A 110 1.16 10.09 6.79
C ALA A 110 0.31 10.97 7.73
N PRO A 111 -0.69 11.70 7.18
CA PRO A 111 -1.64 12.46 8.00
C PRO A 111 -2.38 11.56 8.99
N ALA A 112 -2.54 12.03 10.24
CA ALA A 112 -3.15 11.27 11.32
C ALA A 112 -4.59 10.81 11.02
N ALA A 113 -5.31 11.53 10.15
CA ALA A 113 -6.68 11.23 9.75
C ALA A 113 -6.81 10.00 8.84
N VAL A 114 -5.73 9.55 8.18
CA VAL A 114 -5.81 8.43 7.22
C VAL A 114 -6.05 7.09 7.91
N LEU A 115 -5.40 6.84 9.05
CA LEU A 115 -5.48 5.53 9.72
C LEU A 115 -6.89 5.20 10.26
N PRO A 116 -7.63 6.14 10.88
CA PRO A 116 -9.03 5.91 11.24
C PRO A 116 -9.92 5.55 10.03
N GLU A 117 -9.76 6.22 8.89
CA GLU A 117 -10.54 5.90 7.68
C GLU A 117 -10.13 4.54 7.09
N LEU A 118 -8.84 4.21 7.10
CA LEU A 118 -8.35 2.90 6.67
C LEU A 118 -8.92 1.78 7.55
N LYS A 119 -9.03 1.99 8.86
CA LYS A 119 -9.71 1.05 9.77
C LYS A 119 -11.17 0.81 9.40
N LYS A 120 -11.91 1.84 8.95
CA LYS A 120 -13.30 1.68 8.50
C LYS A 120 -13.37 0.83 7.23
N ILE A 121 -12.49 1.07 6.25
CA ILE A 121 -12.40 0.28 5.02
C ILE A 121 -12.13 -1.19 5.38
N VAL A 122 -11.11 -1.44 6.19
CA VAL A 122 -10.72 -2.79 6.60
C VAL A 122 -11.84 -3.47 7.39
N GLY A 123 -12.48 -2.75 8.32
CA GLY A 123 -13.61 -3.26 9.10
C GLY A 123 -14.82 -3.64 8.24
N PHE A 124 -15.17 -2.81 7.24
CA PHE A 124 -16.23 -3.09 6.29
C PHE A 124 -15.96 -4.38 5.51
N PHE A 125 -14.74 -4.51 4.97
CA PHE A 125 -14.34 -5.72 4.23
C PHE A 125 -14.21 -6.96 5.12
N ARG A 126 -13.86 -6.81 6.39
CA ARG A 126 -13.85 -7.93 7.34
C ARG A 126 -15.20 -8.59 7.47
N PHE A 127 -16.26 -7.78 7.55
CA PHE A 127 -17.63 -8.25 7.68
C PHE A 127 -18.12 -8.89 6.37
N THR A 128 -17.75 -8.33 5.21
CA THR A 128 -18.24 -8.82 3.91
C THR A 128 -17.43 -10.00 3.35
N ILE A 129 -16.14 -10.14 3.69
CA ILE A 129 -15.26 -11.23 3.21
C ILE A 129 -15.24 -12.44 4.16
N ALA A 130 -15.67 -12.30 5.42
CA ALA A 130 -15.72 -13.40 6.39
C ALA A 130 -16.41 -14.69 5.85
N PRO A 131 -17.55 -14.62 5.13
CA PRO A 131 -18.17 -15.81 4.53
C PRO A 131 -17.31 -16.41 3.39
N LEU A 132 -16.56 -15.57 2.66
CA LEU A 132 -15.73 -15.96 1.52
C LEU A 132 -14.48 -16.75 1.97
N ARG A 133 -14.00 -16.53 3.21
CA ARG A 133 -12.88 -17.31 3.79
C ARG A 133 -13.20 -18.81 3.85
N LEU A 134 -14.47 -19.19 3.95
CA LEU A 134 -14.94 -20.58 3.94
C LEU A 134 -14.82 -21.24 2.55
N PHE A 135 -14.79 -20.44 1.48
CA PHE A 135 -14.65 -20.88 0.09
C PHE A 135 -13.23 -20.72 -0.49
N ARG A 136 -12.22 -20.47 0.38
CA ARG A 136 -10.79 -20.28 0.04
C ARG A 136 -10.21 -21.28 -0.97
N ARG A 137 -10.69 -22.52 -0.95
CA ARG A 137 -10.14 -23.62 -1.76
C ARG A 137 -10.78 -23.81 -3.14
N ILE A 138 -11.92 -23.18 -3.41
CA ILE A 138 -12.75 -23.56 -4.59
C ILE A 138 -12.92 -22.41 -5.59
N PHE A 139 -12.92 -21.13 -5.17
CA PHE A 139 -13.34 -20.01 -6.04
C PHE A 139 -12.42 -18.77 -6.12
N LEU A 140 -11.35 -18.67 -5.34
CA LEU A 140 -10.54 -17.45 -5.29
C LEU A 140 -9.41 -17.47 -6.34
N GLY A 141 -9.61 -16.73 -7.43
CA GLY A 141 -8.59 -16.43 -8.44
C GLY A 141 -7.42 -15.59 -7.89
N GLY A 142 -6.52 -15.15 -8.78
CA GLY A 142 -5.33 -14.35 -8.40
C GLY A 142 -5.68 -13.13 -7.55
N ASP A 143 -6.67 -12.34 -7.97
CA ASP A 143 -7.12 -11.14 -7.26
C ASP A 143 -7.69 -11.43 -5.88
N GLY A 144 -8.43 -12.52 -5.75
CA GLY A 144 -9.00 -12.95 -4.48
C GLY A 144 -7.95 -13.29 -3.42
N ARG A 145 -6.84 -13.90 -3.83
CA ARG A 145 -5.72 -14.21 -2.92
C ARG A 145 -4.99 -12.95 -2.47
N ARG A 146 -4.75 -12.00 -3.38
CA ARG A 146 -4.16 -10.69 -3.07
C ARG A 146 -5.03 -9.91 -2.09
N LEU A 147 -6.34 -9.92 -2.34
CA LEU A 147 -7.33 -9.31 -1.45
C LEU A 147 -7.21 -9.84 -0.03
N LEU A 148 -7.20 -11.17 0.12
CA LEU A 148 -7.11 -11.81 1.43
C LEU A 148 -5.80 -11.47 2.16
N GLN A 149 -4.66 -11.47 1.45
CA GLN A 149 -3.34 -11.19 2.04
C GLN A 149 -3.25 -9.77 2.61
N ALA A 150 -3.66 -8.75 1.87
CA ALA A 150 -3.61 -7.38 2.39
C ALA A 150 -4.59 -7.18 3.55
N MET A 151 -5.77 -7.81 3.48
CA MET A 151 -6.75 -7.76 4.58
C MET A 151 -6.23 -8.41 5.86
N GLU A 152 -5.60 -9.59 5.75
CA GLU A 152 -4.94 -10.26 6.89
C GLU A 152 -3.79 -9.41 7.45
N PHE A 153 -3.00 -8.75 6.58
CA PHE A 153 -1.96 -7.82 7.01
C PHE A 153 -2.53 -6.64 7.80
N PHE A 154 -3.58 -5.98 7.30
CA PHE A 154 -4.16 -4.82 7.97
C PHE A 154 -4.84 -5.17 9.29
N ASP A 155 -5.56 -6.29 9.37
CA ASP A 155 -6.19 -6.77 10.61
C ASP A 155 -5.14 -6.94 11.72
N ALA A 156 -3.98 -7.49 11.39
CA ALA A 156 -2.88 -7.67 12.35
C ALA A 156 -2.20 -6.34 12.77
N ASN A 157 -2.16 -5.33 11.89
CA ASN A 157 -1.27 -4.17 12.06
C ASN A 157 -2.00 -2.84 12.34
N LEU A 158 -3.31 -2.78 12.18
CA LEU A 158 -4.10 -1.59 12.54
C LEU A 158 -4.51 -1.59 14.03
N ASP A 159 -4.68 -2.76 14.64
CA ASP A 159 -5.09 -2.92 16.04
C ASP A 159 -3.91 -2.82 17.04
N ALA A 160 -2.69 -3.13 16.61
CA ALA A 160 -1.46 -3.01 17.42
C ALA A 160 -1.11 -1.57 17.85
N SER A 161 -1.84 -0.57 17.34
CA SER A 161 -1.63 0.86 17.66
C SER A 161 -2.09 1.27 19.07
N HIS A 162 -2.59 0.34 19.89
CA HIS A 162 -3.02 0.60 21.27
C HIS A 162 -2.01 0.21 22.36
N GLN A 163 -0.89 -0.46 22.05
CA GLN A 163 -0.02 -1.05 23.09
C GLN A 163 1.31 -0.32 23.39
N SER A 164 1.66 0.75 22.68
CA SER A 164 2.89 1.52 22.94
C SER A 164 2.72 2.79 23.77
N GLY A 165 1.52 3.03 24.34
CA GLY A 165 1.20 4.22 25.15
C GLY A 165 1.05 4.00 26.65
N GLN A 166 1.33 2.80 27.18
CA GLN A 166 1.25 2.49 28.62
C GLN A 166 2.49 1.70 29.07
N ARG A 167 3.65 2.34 29.04
CA ARG A 167 4.80 2.03 29.91
C ARG A 167 5.54 3.35 30.14
N GLU A 168 4.96 4.19 31.00
CA GLU A 168 5.73 5.11 31.83
C GLU A 168 6.06 4.40 33.14
#